data_AF-A0A4Q5LT44-F1
#
_entry.id   AF-A0A4Q5LT44-F1
#
_cell.length_a   1.000
_cell.length_b   1.000
_cell.length_c   1.000
_cell.angle_alpha   90.00
_cell.angle_beta   90.00
_cell.angle_gamma   90.00
#
_symmetry.space_group_name_H-M   'P 1'
#
loop_
_entity.id
_entity.type
_entity.pdbx_description
1 polymer ?
#
loop_
_entity_poly.entity_id
_entity_poly.type
_entity_poly.pdbx_seq_one_letter_code
_entity_poly.pdbx_strand_id
1 'polypeptide(L)' 'MTLATLKKNIHFLVNAKGQKVAVQFDLRNKQIRELFEDFFDTLAVLERQNEPTKNFDDIKEEILANRKSLSVKK' A
#
# COMPACT_ATOMS: atom_id res chain seq x y z
N MET A 1 -3.26 3.67 -14.65
CA MET A 1 -2.04 4.32 -15.19
C MET A 1 -1.69 3.75 -16.56
N THR A 2 -1.15 4.54 -17.49
CA THR A 2 -0.67 4.02 -18.80
C THR A 2 0.84 3.76 -18.78
N LEU A 3 1.33 2.86 -19.64
CA LEU A 3 2.76 2.59 -19.80
C LEU A 3 3.56 3.85 -20.20
N ALA A 4 2.97 4.71 -21.02
CA ALA A 4 3.57 5.97 -21.43
C ALA A 4 3.74 6.93 -20.25
N THR A 5 2.74 7.01 -19.36
CA THR A 5 2.83 7.81 -18.13
C THR A 5 3.91 7.27 -17.19
N LEU A 6 4.00 5.95 -17.02
CA LEU A 6 5.04 5.35 -16.18
C LEU A 6 6.45 5.68 -16.70
N LYS A 7 6.70 5.47 -18.00
CA LYS A 7 8.02 5.75 -18.62
C LYS A 7 8.46 7.20 -18.48
N LYS A 8 7.53 8.16 -18.47
CA LYS A 8 7.83 9.59 -18.28
C LYS A 8 8.22 9.95 -16.84
N ASN A 9 7.94 9.08 -15.87
CA ASN A 9 8.12 9.36 -14.44
C ASN A 9 9.11 8.40 -13.76
N ILE A 10 9.94 7.71 -14.56
CA ILE A 10 11.06 6.91 -14.06
C ILE A 10 12.38 7.48 -14.54
N HIS A 11 13.35 7.49 -13.63
CA HIS A 11 14.75 7.77 -13.94
C HIS A 11 15.57 6.51 -13.76
N PHE A 12 16.65 6.36 -14.50
CA PHE A 12 17.57 5.25 -14.33
C PHE A 12 18.84 5.72 -13.66
N LEU A 13 19.26 5.02 -12.61
CA LEU A 13 20.62 5.14 -12.10
C LEU A 13 21.53 4.34 -13.04
N VAL A 14 22.57 5.00 -13.55
CA VAL A 14 23.57 4.39 -14.44
C VAL A 14 24.91 4.31 -13.73
N ASN A 15 25.63 3.22 -13.94
CA ASN A 15 27.00 3.08 -13.45
C ASN A 15 28.00 3.82 -14.35
N ALA A 16 29.29 3.82 -13.97
CA ALA A 16 30.35 4.47 -14.73
C ALA A 16 30.54 3.93 -16.16
N LYS A 17 30.02 2.73 -16.46
CA LYS A 17 30.04 2.12 -17.80
C LYS A 17 28.79 2.47 -18.62
N GLY A 18 27.91 3.33 -18.11
CA GLY A 18 26.64 3.70 -18.75
C GLY A 18 25.54 2.64 -18.65
N GLN A 19 25.72 1.61 -17.82
CA GLN A 19 24.74 0.53 -17.67
C GLN A 19 23.70 0.91 -16.62
N LYS A 20 22.42 0.68 -16.91
CA LYS A 20 21.30 0.90 -15.97
C LYS A 20 21.39 -0.14 -14.85
N VAL A 21 21.49 0.31 -13.60
CA VAL A 21 21.63 -0.56 -12.42
C VAL A 21 20.45 -0.46 -11.45
N ALA A 22 19.72 0.66 -11.48
CA ALA A 22 18.50 0.82 -10.70
C ALA A 22 17.52 1.75 -11.42
N VAL A 23 16.28 1.72 -10.96
CA VAL A 23 15.23 2.65 -11.34
C VAL A 23 14.86 3.49 -10.14
N GLN A 24 14.70 4.80 -10.35
CA GLN A 24 14.23 5.76 -9.38
C GLN A 24 12.88 6.29 -9.83
N PHE A 25 11.90 6.26 -8.92
CA PHE A 25 10.56 6.74 -9.17
C PHE A 25 10.36 8.11 -8.50
N ASP A 26 9.75 9.07 -9.20
CA ASP A 26 9.38 10.35 -8.60
C ASP A 26 8.04 10.24 -7.86
N LEU A 27 8.10 10.17 -6.54
CA LEU A 27 6.93 10.04 -5.67
C LEU A 27 6.11 11.34 -5.54
N ARG A 28 6.58 12.48 -6.07
CA ARG A 28 5.76 13.71 -6.16
C ARG A 28 4.64 13.55 -7.17
N ASN A 29 4.77 12.60 -8.10
CA ASN A 29 3.70 12.24 -9.02
C ASN A 29 2.65 11.39 -8.30
N LYS A 30 1.41 11.89 -8.24
CA LYS A 30 0.28 11.21 -7.59
C LYS A 30 0.05 9.78 -8.11
N GLN A 31 0.10 9.57 -9.43
CA GLN A 31 -0.15 8.24 -10.02
C GLN A 31 0.96 7.23 -9.68
N ILE A 32 2.20 7.70 -9.51
CA ILE A 32 3.30 6.84 -9.07
C ILE A 32 3.12 6.48 -7.59
N ARG A 33 2.73 7.43 -6.75
CA ARG A 33 2.46 7.15 -5.34
C ARG A 33 1.33 6.15 -5.17
N GLU A 34 0.20 6.35 -5.86
CA GLU A 34 -0.94 5.41 -5.83
C GLU A 34 -0.53 4.01 -6.29
N LEU A 35 0.30 3.89 -7.33
CA LEU A 35 0.82 2.60 -7.78
C LEU A 35 1.64 1.89 -6.69
N PHE A 36 2.49 2.63 -5.97
CA PHE A 36 3.29 2.05 -4.90
C PHE A 36 2.43 1.69 -3.68
N GLU A 37 1.43 2.49 -3.34
CA GLU A 37 0.44 2.16 -2.32
C GLU A 37 -0.27 0.84 -2.65
N ASP A 38 -0.82 0.69 -3.86
CA ASP A 38 -1.46 -0.55 -4.32
C ASP A 38 -0.49 -1.75 -4.30
N PHE A 39 0.77 -1.54 -4.69
CA PHE A 39 1.79 -2.57 -4.68
C PHE A 39 2.10 -3.06 -3.27
N PHE A 40 2.32 -2.14 -2.32
CA PHE A 40 2.59 -2.50 -0.93
C PHE A 40 1.38 -3.12 -0.24
N ASP A 41 0.16 -2.62 -0.50
CA ASP A 41 -1.07 -3.22 0.03
C ASP A 41 -1.24 -4.66 -0.47
N THR A 42 -0.93 -4.91 -1.75
CA THR A 42 -0.95 -6.27 -2.31
C THR A 42 0.07 -7.18 -1.63
N LEU A 43 1.31 -6.71 -1.40
CA LEU A 43 2.31 -7.49 -0.68
C LEU A 43 1.86 -7.78 0.75
N ALA A 44 1.29 -6.81 1.45
CA ALA A 44 0.76 -6.98 2.79
C ALA A 44 -0.36 -8.03 2.84
N VAL A 45 -1.26 -8.06 1.85
CA VAL A 45 -2.28 -9.11 1.74
C VAL A 45 -1.64 -10.49 1.59
N LEU A 46 -0.61 -10.62 0.76
CA LEU A 46 0.06 -11.91 0.53
C LEU A 46 0.82 -12.39 1.77
N GLU A 47 1.50 -11.50 2.49
CA GLU A 47 2.19 -11.82 3.75
C GLU A 47 1.21 -12.31 4.82
N ARG A 48 -0.01 -11.77 4.82
CA ARG A 48 -1.04 -12.04 5.82
C ARG A 48 -2.04 -13.12 5.41
N GLN A 49 -1.83 -13.78 4.27
CA GLN A 49 -2.78 -14.75 3.71
C GLN A 49 -3.11 -15.93 4.64
N ASN A 50 -2.20 -16.24 5.58
CA ASN A 50 -2.34 -17.35 6.52
C ASN A 50 -2.69 -16.88 7.95
N GLU A 51 -2.94 -15.59 8.16
CA GLU A 51 -3.39 -15.10 9.46
C GLU A 51 -4.80 -15.61 9.78
N PRO A 52 -5.11 -15.89 11.07
CA PRO A 52 -6.47 -16.21 11.47
C PRO A 52 -7.44 -15.10 11.08
N THR A 53 -8.51 -15.46 10.37
CA THR A 53 -9.56 -14.52 9.99
C THR A 53 -10.73 -14.60 10.97
N LYS A 54 -11.53 -13.53 11.01
CA LYS A 54 -12.78 -13.47 11.77
C LYS A 54 -13.91 -13.02 10.84
N ASN A 55 -15.13 -13.42 11.16
CA ASN A 55 -16.30 -12.92 10.46
C ASN A 55 -16.42 -11.41 10.66
N PHE A 56 -16.78 -10.69 9.59
CA PHE A 56 -16.94 -9.24 9.61
C PHE A 56 -18.02 -8.78 10.58
N ASP A 57 -19.16 -9.47 10.64
CA ASP A 57 -20.28 -9.09 11.49
C ASP A 57 -19.92 -9.22 12.98
N ASP A 58 -19.23 -10.31 13.35
CA ASP A 58 -18.75 -10.53 14.71
C ASP A 58 -17.80 -9.41 15.16
N ILE A 59 -16.84 -9.04 14.30
CA ILE A 59 -15.89 -7.95 14.56
C ILE A 59 -16.59 -6.59 14.64
N LYS A 60 -17.58 -6.35 13.78
CA LYS A 60 -18.33 -5.09 13.78
C LYS A 60 -19.10 -4.92 15.08
N GLU A 61 -19.81 -5.95 15.53
CA GLU A 61 -20.55 -5.92 16.80
C GLU A 61 -19.59 -5.77 18.00
N GLU A 62 -18.45 -6.46 17.99
CA GLU A 62 -17.39 -6.32 19.01
C GLU A 62 -16.92 -4.86 19.13
N ILE A 63 -16.60 -4.21 18.00
CA ILE A 63 -16.14 -2.83 17.95
C ILE A 63 -17.23 -1.85 18.41
N LEU A 64 -18.48 -2.05 17.99
CA LEU A 64 -19.60 -1.18 18.37
C LEU A 64 -19.94 -1.30 19.86
N ALA A 65 -19.88 -2.50 20.42
CA ALA A 65 -20.06 -2.74 21.85
C ALA A 65 -18.95 -2.04 22.66
N ASN A 66 -17.69 -2.17 22.23
CA ASN A 66 -16.54 -1.52 22.87
C ASN A 66 -16.68 0.02 22.87
N ARG A 67 -17.14 0.61 21.77
CA ARG A 67 -17.38 2.07 21.69
C ARG A 67 -18.45 2.54 22.67
N LYS A 68 -19.55 1.80 22.83
CA LYS A 68 -20.60 2.14 23.82
C LYS A 68 -20.07 2.04 25.25
N SER A 69 -19.28 1.01 25.56
CA SER A 69 -18.71 0.82 26.89
C SER A 69 -17.76 1.96 27.32
N LEU A 70 -17.04 2.57 26.37
CA LEU A 70 -16.16 3.72 26.59
C LEU A 70 -16.93 5.03 26.76
N SER A 71 -18.11 5.16 26.12
CA SER A 71 -18.98 6.33 26.26
C SER A 71 -19.77 6.37 27.58
N VAL A 72 -20.02 5.21 28.20
CA VAL A 72 -20.76 5.11 29.49
C VAL A 72 -19.83 5.27 30.70
N LYS A 73 -18.52 5.15 30.51
CA LYS A 73 -17.49 5.35 31.56
C LYS A 73 -16.98 6.80 31.68
N LYS A 74 -17.56 7.75 30.92
CA LYS A 74 -17.27 9.18 30.99
C LYS A 74 -18.46 9.92 31.59
#